data_AF-A0A925GQK2-F1
#
_entry.id   AF-A0A925GQK2-F1
#
_cell.length_a   1.000
_cell.length_b   1.000
_cell.length_c   1.000
_cell.angle_alpha   90.00
_cell.angle_beta   90.00
_cell.angle_gamma   90.00
#
_symmetry.space_group_name_H-M   'P 1'
#
loop_
_entity.id
_entity.type
_entity.pdbx_description
1 polymer ?
#
loop_
_entity_poly.entity_id
_entity_poly.type
_entity_poly.pdbx_seq_one_letter_code
_entity_poly.pdbx_strand_id
1 'polypeptide(L)'
;MEKIDPRKDLKPFYNPSAKVVSVEEIPSVNFPMIDGSGNSNASPKYAGAIERPGTLAYALKFQIERGTTRVDYAVKPLKNLWWADDTSQLEREPGNGPW
;
A
#
# COMPACT_ATOMS: atom_id res chain seq x y z
N MET A 1 -6.89 21.07 -14.36
CA MET A 1 -6.87 20.21 -13.16
C MET A 1 -5.52 19.55 -13.15
N GLU A 2 -4.70 19.83 -12.15
CA GLU A 2 -3.39 19.19 -12.05
C GLU A 2 -3.57 17.69 -11.82
N LYS A 3 -2.77 16.88 -12.51
CA LYS A 3 -2.82 15.42 -12.38
C LYS A 3 -1.50 14.88 -11.83
N ILE A 4 -1.58 14.27 -10.66
CA ILE A 4 -0.44 13.67 -9.97
C ILE A 4 -0.50 12.16 -10.12
N ASP A 5 0.58 11.56 -10.62
CA ASP A 5 0.72 10.10 -10.65
C ASP A 5 2.01 9.70 -9.94
N PRO A 6 1.91 9.28 -8.66
CA PRO A 6 3.09 8.89 -7.89
C PRO A 6 3.90 7.78 -8.55
N ARG A 7 3.33 6.96 -9.45
CA ARG A 7 4.10 5.91 -10.15
C ARG A 7 5.08 6.49 -11.17
N LYS A 8 4.85 7.73 -11.63
CA LYS A 8 5.76 8.47 -12.50
C LYS A 8 6.83 9.18 -11.68
N ASP A 9 6.40 9.88 -10.62
CA ASP A 9 7.28 10.73 -9.80
C ASP A 9 8.18 9.90 -8.86
N LEU A 10 7.69 8.74 -8.41
CA LEU A 10 8.36 7.79 -7.52
C LEU A 10 8.70 6.48 -8.25
N LYS A 11 9.05 6.58 -9.54
CA LYS A 11 9.28 5.42 -10.43
C LYS A 11 10.19 4.33 -9.85
N PRO A 12 11.32 4.63 -9.18
CA PRO A 12 12.18 3.59 -8.59
C PRO A 12 11.43 2.66 -7.61
N PHE A 13 10.43 3.18 -6.90
CA PHE A 13 9.67 2.44 -5.88
C PHE A 13 8.46 1.67 -6.42
N TYR A 14 8.10 1.88 -7.69
CA TYR A 14 6.95 1.25 -8.34
C TYR A 14 7.32 0.34 -9.51
N ASN A 15 8.51 0.53 -10.09
CA ASN A 15 8.97 -0.26 -11.21
C ASN A 15 10.47 -0.60 -11.06
N PRO A 16 10.85 -1.35 -10.02
CA PRO A 16 12.23 -1.79 -9.82
C PRO A 16 12.66 -2.78 -10.90
N SER A 17 13.97 -2.89 -11.14
CA SER A 17 14.53 -3.87 -12.07
C SER A 17 14.45 -5.28 -11.47
N ALA A 18 13.92 -6.24 -12.23
CA ALA A 18 13.96 -7.65 -11.83
C ALA A 18 15.37 -8.28 -11.95
N LYS A 19 16.34 -7.57 -12.56
CA LYS A 19 17.67 -8.09 -12.86
C LYS A 19 18.76 -7.57 -11.94
N VAL A 20 18.51 -6.44 -11.27
CA VAL A 20 19.53 -5.70 -10.52
C VAL A 20 18.93 -5.32 -9.18
N VAL A 21 19.64 -5.65 -8.11
CA VAL A 21 19.34 -5.18 -6.76
C VAL A 21 19.78 -3.73 -6.66
N SER A 22 18.88 -2.84 -6.24
CA SER A 22 19.20 -1.46 -5.89
C SER A 22 18.84 -1.16 -4.44
N VAL A 23 19.54 -0.18 -3.87
CA VAL A 23 19.26 0.36 -2.54
C VAL A 23 18.73 1.77 -2.77
N GLU A 24 17.51 2.03 -2.33
CA GLU A 24 16.81 3.30 -2.54
C GLU A 24 16.41 3.89 -1.18
N GLU A 25 16.53 5.21 -1.03
CA GLU A 25 16.02 5.92 0.14
C GLU A 25 14.57 6.35 -0.09
N ILE A 26 13.65 5.78 0.68
CA ILE A 26 12.21 6.08 0.55
C ILE A 26 11.90 7.40 1.27
N PRO A 27 11.32 8.41 0.60
CA PRO A 27 10.97 9.66 1.25
C PRO A 27 9.82 9.49 2.27
N SER A 28 9.70 10.49 3.15
CA SER A 28 8.51 10.81 3.94
C SER A 28 7.18 10.62 3.19
N VAL A 29 6.37 9.58 3.47
CA VAL A 29 5.08 9.39 2.78
C VAL A 29 3.93 9.05 3.73
N ASN A 30 2.74 9.56 3.42
CA ASN A 30 1.53 9.29 4.17
C ASN A 30 0.76 8.08 3.60
N PHE A 31 0.29 7.22 4.50
CA PHE A 31 -0.55 6.07 4.19
C PHE A 31 -1.73 5.98 5.17
N PRO A 32 -2.96 5.70 4.68
CA PRO A 32 -3.99 5.12 5.52
C PRO A 32 -3.61 3.66 5.81
N MET A 33 -3.51 3.29 7.08
CA MET A 33 -3.03 1.98 7.53
C MET A 33 -4.04 1.33 8.49
N ILE A 34 -4.06 0.00 8.48
CA ILE A 34 -4.80 -0.82 9.43
C ILE A 34 -3.84 -1.90 9.90
N ASP A 35 -3.57 -1.93 11.20
CA ASP A 35 -2.72 -2.95 11.80
C ASP A 35 -3.51 -4.25 12.04
N GLY A 36 -2.80 -5.37 11.91
CA GLY A 36 -3.35 -6.71 11.89
C GLY A 36 -2.56 -7.71 12.72
N SER A 37 -3.13 -8.91 12.85
CA SER A 37 -2.36 -10.11 13.17
C SER A 37 -3.11 -11.38 12.76
N GLY A 38 -2.36 -12.47 12.62
CA GLY A 38 -2.87 -13.80 12.29
C GLY A 38 -2.67 -14.17 10.82
N ASN A 39 -3.04 -15.37 10.43
CA ASN A 39 -2.86 -15.85 9.05
C ASN A 39 -3.82 -15.12 8.09
N SER A 40 -3.29 -14.49 7.05
CA SER A 40 -4.09 -13.71 6.09
C SER A 40 -5.10 -14.52 5.27
N ASN A 41 -4.83 -15.79 4.98
CA ASN A 41 -5.75 -16.66 4.24
C ASN A 41 -6.88 -17.19 5.14
N ALA A 42 -6.64 -17.30 6.45
CA ALA A 42 -7.61 -17.87 7.39
C ALA A 42 -8.40 -16.82 8.18
N SER A 43 -7.93 -15.58 8.25
CA SER A 43 -8.52 -14.54 9.09
C SER A 43 -9.59 -13.72 8.32
N PRO A 44 -10.87 -13.77 8.73
CA PRO A 44 -11.91 -12.90 8.15
C PRO A 44 -11.62 -11.41 8.35
N LYS A 45 -10.80 -11.07 9.35
CA LYS A 45 -10.39 -9.70 9.63
C LYS A 45 -9.43 -9.15 8.57
N TYR A 46 -8.60 -10.01 7.95
CA TYR A 46 -7.67 -9.58 6.90
C TYR A 46 -8.42 -9.06 5.66
N ALA A 47 -9.41 -9.81 5.19
CA ALA A 47 -10.23 -9.41 4.04
C ALA A 47 -10.85 -8.02 4.24
N GLY A 48 -11.44 -7.78 5.42
CA GLY A 48 -11.98 -6.46 5.76
C GLY A 48 -10.90 -5.38 5.91
N ALA A 49 -9.70 -5.73 6.36
CA ALA A 49 -8.59 -4.80 6.52
C ALA A 49 -7.99 -4.34 5.19
N ILE A 50 -7.89 -5.22 4.18
CA ILE A 50 -7.31 -4.86 2.87
C ILE A 50 -8.24 -3.99 2.01
N GLU A 51 -9.57 -4.11 2.17
CA GLU A 51 -10.54 -3.37 1.35
C GLU A 51 -10.74 -1.91 1.80
N ARG A 52 -10.67 -1.67 3.12
CA ARG A 52 -10.99 -0.36 3.72
C ARG A 52 -10.04 0.77 3.28
N PRO A 53 -8.70 0.60 3.25
CA PRO A 53 -7.79 1.63 2.80
C PRO A 53 -8.05 2.04 1.34
N GLY A 54 -8.40 1.06 0.48
CA GLY A 54 -8.77 1.33 -0.91
C GLY A 54 -10.00 2.21 -1.01
N THR A 55 -11.07 1.85 -0.29
CA THR A 55 -12.31 2.63 -0.24
C THR A 55 -12.06 4.07 0.24
N LEU A 56 -11.30 4.23 1.34
CA LEU A 56 -10.94 5.54 1.87
C LEU A 56 -10.11 6.37 0.87
N ALA A 57 -9.14 5.75 0.19
CA ALA A 57 -8.29 6.45 -0.76
C ALA A 57 -9.07 7.01 -1.96
N TYR A 58 -10.06 6.27 -2.47
CA TYR A 58 -10.94 6.76 -3.54
C TYR A 58 -11.92 7.83 -3.05
N ALA A 59 -12.45 7.72 -1.84
CA ALA A 59 -13.31 8.75 -1.26
C ALA A 59 -12.56 10.09 -1.14
N LEU A 60 -11.33 10.05 -0.60
CA LEU A 60 -10.47 11.24 -0.50
C LEU A 60 -10.10 11.80 -1.87
N LYS A 61 -9.82 10.95 -2.85
CA LYS A 61 -9.50 11.36 -4.23
C LYS A 61 -10.60 12.23 -4.80
N PHE A 62 -11.84 11.73 -4.78
CA PHE A 62 -12.96 12.45 -5.37
C PHE A 62 -13.36 13.69 -4.57
N GLN A 63 -13.16 13.70 -3.24
CA GLN A 63 -13.35 14.92 -2.44
C GLN A 63 -12.33 16.01 -2.81
N ILE A 64 -11.05 15.67 -2.93
CA ILE A 64 -9.98 16.61 -3.27
C ILE A 64 -10.14 17.14 -4.70
N GLU A 65 -10.49 16.24 -5.64
CA GLU A 65 -10.73 16.57 -7.04
C GLU A 65 -11.88 17.58 -7.21
N ARG A 66 -12.98 17.39 -6.47
CA ARG A 66 -14.18 18.24 -6.52
C ARG A 66 -14.11 19.46 -5.60
N GLY A 67 -13.14 19.47 -4.68
CA GLY A 67 -12.97 20.49 -3.65
C GLY A 67 -12.30 21.77 -4.14
N THR A 68 -11.74 22.52 -3.21
CA THR A 68 -11.03 23.78 -3.49
C THR A 68 -9.67 23.57 -4.12
N THR A 69 -8.95 22.51 -3.74
CA THR A 69 -7.61 22.18 -4.26
C THR A 69 -7.65 21.76 -5.72
N ARG A 70 -8.72 21.08 -6.18
CA ARG A 70 -8.92 20.63 -7.57
C ARG A 70 -7.72 19.88 -8.15
N VAL A 71 -7.21 18.92 -7.39
CA VAL A 71 -6.09 18.04 -7.80
C VAL A 71 -6.63 16.64 -8.06
N ASP A 72 -6.27 16.08 -9.21
CA ASP A 72 -6.51 14.69 -9.58
C ASP A 72 -5.28 13.85 -9.26
N TYR A 73 -5.29 13.04 -8.19
CA TYR A 73 -4.18 12.11 -7.93
C TYR A 73 -4.57 10.66 -8.21
N ALA A 74 -3.65 9.88 -8.77
CA ALA A 74 -3.84 8.45 -8.95
C ALA A 74 -3.77 7.71 -7.60
N VAL A 75 -4.76 6.86 -7.30
CA VAL A 75 -4.71 5.99 -6.12
C VAL A 75 -3.57 4.99 -6.28
N LYS A 76 -2.69 4.92 -5.28
CA LYS A 76 -1.53 4.05 -5.25
C LYS A 76 -1.96 2.58 -5.05
N PRO A 77 -1.22 1.59 -5.60
CA PRO A 77 -1.45 0.19 -5.29
C PRO A 77 -1.41 -0.07 -3.77
N LEU A 78 -2.21 -1.03 -3.32
CA LEU A 78 -2.16 -1.51 -1.93
C LEU A 78 -0.76 -2.06 -1.62
N LYS A 79 -0.26 -1.76 -0.44
CA LYS A 79 0.99 -2.29 0.10
C LYS A 79 0.69 -2.95 1.43
N ASN A 80 1.34 -4.07 1.70
CA ASN A 80 1.22 -4.80 2.95
C ASN A 80 2.60 -4.89 3.59
N LEU A 81 2.66 -4.72 4.91
CA LEU A 81 3.87 -4.90 5.71
C LEU A 81 3.65 -6.12 6.60
N TRP A 82 4.60 -7.06 6.55
CA TRP A 82 4.53 -8.33 7.27
C TRP A 82 5.72 -8.41 8.21
N TRP A 83 5.47 -8.79 9.46
CA TRP A 83 6.52 -9.00 10.45
C TRP A 83 6.04 -10.01 11.50
N ALA A 84 6.99 -10.60 12.20
CA ALA A 84 6.73 -11.51 13.31
C ALA A 84 7.86 -11.37 14.34
N ASP A 85 7.54 -11.55 15.62
CA ASP A 85 8.55 -11.62 16.67
C ASP A 85 9.48 -12.82 16.48
N ASP A 86 8.91 -13.94 16.01
CA ASP A 86 9.65 -15.13 15.58
C ASP A 86 9.57 -15.28 14.06
N THR A 87 10.70 -15.11 13.39
CA THR A 87 10.83 -15.27 11.93
C THR A 87 10.42 -16.65 11.42
N SER A 88 10.40 -17.68 12.26
CA SER A 88 9.91 -19.02 11.90
C SER A 88 8.42 -19.04 11.53
N GLN A 89 7.67 -18.01 11.94
CA GLN A 89 6.24 -17.84 11.63
C GLN A 89 6.00 -17.19 10.27
N LEU A 90 7.04 -16.68 9.60
CA LEU A 90 6.93 -16.11 8.26
C LEU A 90 7.00 -17.24 7.23
N GLU A 91 5.88 -17.48 6.55
CA GLU A 91 5.84 -18.39 5.42
C GLU A 91 6.36 -17.71 4.14
N ARG A 92 7.03 -18.50 3.30
CA ARG A 92 7.56 -18.05 2.00
C ARG A 92 6.47 -17.88 0.95
N GLU A 93 5.31 -18.51 1.16
CA GLU A 93 4.16 -18.40 0.27
C GLU A 93 3.33 -17.14 0.59
N PRO A 94 3.03 -16.30 -0.41
CA PRO A 94 2.17 -15.13 -0.22
C PRO A 94 0.81 -15.53 0.36
N GLY A 95 0.38 -14.88 1.44
CA GLY A 95 -0.96 -15.03 2.00
C GLY A 95 -1.10 -16.00 3.19
N ASN A 96 -0.07 -16.76 3.57
CA ASN A 96 -0.14 -17.60 4.77
C ASN A 96 0.58 -17.01 6.00
N GLY A 97 1.32 -15.92 5.83
CA GLY A 97 2.02 -15.25 6.93
C GLY A 97 1.11 -14.40 7.84
N PRO A 98 1.67 -13.85 8.93
CA PRO A 98 1.02 -12.87 9.79
C PRO A 98 0.87 -11.50 9.10
N TRP A 99 -0.37 -11.02 8.93
CA TRP A 99 -0.70 -9.70 8.36
C TRP A 99 -0.82 -8.59 9.40
#